data_AF-A0A0N4WVG2-F1
#
_entry.id   AF-A0A0N4WVG2-F1
#
_cell.length_a   1.000
_cell.length_b   1.000
_cell.length_c   1.000
_cell.angle_alpha   90.00
_cell.angle_beta   90.00
_cell.angle_gamma   90.00
#
_symmetry.space_group_name_H-M   'P 1'
#
loop_
_entity.id
_entity.type
_entity.pdbx_description
1 polymer ?
#
loop_
_entity_poly.entity_id
_entity_poly.type
_entity_poly.pdbx_seq_one_letter_code
_entity_poly.pdbx_strand_id
1 'polypeptide(L)'
;LAALVESPAVLMVATVDHINATLIQTNHHLQSFNWIYYRADTFIFSWKEIIAGQSVLLGLNPKSNQTTHSLSSLDVLWQSLAANSRLILRMFYAMFFHTKEPVAFWDLFSAAKDEFLVSSDTALRQQLVELSDHRILKWKRGEEGNEQLVGCLDRNLVEKFLEEKGLNLDMV
;
A
#
# COMPACT_ATOMS: atom_id res chain seq x y z
N LEU A 1 -7.45 22.56 5.75
CA LEU A 1 -7.83 23.02 7.11
C LEU A 1 -7.22 24.38 7.44
N ALA A 2 -5.90 24.57 7.33
CA ALA A 2 -5.25 25.86 7.63
C ALA A 2 -5.87 27.05 6.86
N ALA A 3 -6.04 26.91 5.54
CA ALA A 3 -6.68 27.93 4.70
C ALA A 3 -8.16 28.21 5.06
N LEU A 4 -8.85 27.28 5.73
CA LEU A 4 -10.25 27.45 6.14
C LEU A 4 -10.34 28.29 7.43
N VAL A 5 -9.41 28.08 8.36
CA VAL A 5 -9.36 28.75 9.69
C VAL A 5 -8.84 30.18 9.58
N GLU A 6 -8.14 30.50 8.51
CA GLU A 6 -7.72 31.87 8.21
C GLU A 6 -8.91 32.82 7.98
N SER A 7 -10.08 32.29 7.62
CA SER A 7 -11.31 33.07 7.54
C SER A 7 -11.86 33.39 8.93
N PRO A 8 -12.11 34.66 9.27
CA PRO A 8 -12.63 35.05 10.58
C PRO A 8 -14.06 34.55 10.85
N ALA A 9 -14.78 34.08 9.82
CA ALA A 9 -16.11 33.51 9.94
C ALA A 9 -16.11 32.05 10.44
N VAL A 10 -14.95 31.38 10.41
CA VAL A 10 -14.84 29.95 10.71
C VAL A 10 -14.10 29.76 12.03
N LEU A 11 -14.78 29.13 12.99
CA LEU A 11 -14.19 28.70 14.25
C LEU A 11 -13.92 27.21 14.21
N MET A 12 -12.74 26.80 14.68
CA MET A 12 -12.32 25.40 14.69
C MET A 12 -12.07 24.92 16.12
N VAL A 13 -12.60 23.73 16.42
CA VAL A 13 -12.24 22.93 17.59
C VAL A 13 -11.78 21.57 17.08
N ALA A 14 -10.66 21.07 17.60
CA ALA A 14 -10.09 19.80 17.22
C ALA A 14 -9.56 19.05 18.45
N THR A 15 -9.61 17.72 18.38
CA THR A 15 -8.98 16.81 19.35
C THR A 15 -7.76 16.15 18.72
N VAL A 16 -6.81 15.72 19.56
CA VAL A 16 -5.55 15.14 19.13
C VAL A 16 -5.19 13.98 20.06
N ASP A 17 -5.09 12.78 19.52
CA ASP A 17 -4.78 11.57 20.32
C ASP A 17 -3.36 11.04 20.08
N HIS A 18 -2.80 11.25 18.89
CA HIS A 18 -1.47 10.73 18.55
C HIS A 18 -0.35 11.58 19.14
N ILE A 19 0.62 10.95 19.81
CA ILE A 19 1.73 11.64 20.49
C ILE A 19 2.56 12.52 19.55
N ASN A 20 2.64 12.13 18.26
CA ASN A 20 3.40 12.82 17.22
C ASN A 20 2.51 13.69 16.31
N ALA A 21 1.26 13.98 16.65
CA ALA A 21 0.35 14.69 15.75
C ALA A 21 0.86 16.08 15.32
N THR A 22 1.64 16.75 16.18
CA THR A 22 2.23 18.06 15.89
C THR A 22 3.31 18.01 14.80
N LEU A 23 3.91 16.85 14.52
CA LEU A 23 4.94 16.69 13.48
C LEU A 23 4.43 16.93 12.05
N ILE A 24 3.11 16.76 11.83
CA ILE A 24 2.49 16.99 10.52
C ILE A 24 2.32 18.50 10.26
N GLN A 25 2.36 19.33 11.30
CA GLN A 25 2.14 20.76 11.19
C GLN A 25 3.47 21.49 10.92
N THR A 26 3.49 22.28 9.85
CA THR A 26 4.61 23.18 9.53
C THR A 26 4.46 24.47 10.33
N ASN A 27 5.54 25.28 10.39
CA ASN A 27 5.50 26.59 11.04
C ASN A 27 4.40 27.50 10.48
N HIS A 28 4.15 27.43 9.16
CA HIS A 28 3.07 28.17 8.52
C HIS A 28 1.69 27.72 9.02
N HIS A 29 1.46 26.40 9.11
CA HIS A 29 0.20 25.87 9.64
C HIS A 29 -0.05 26.32 11.08
N LEU A 30 0.98 26.28 11.94
CA LEU A 30 0.85 26.69 13.34
C LEU A 30 0.46 28.17 13.49
N GLN A 31 0.96 29.04 12.62
CA GLN A 31 0.59 30.45 12.61
C GLN A 31 -0.87 30.67 12.18
N SER A 32 -1.32 29.98 11.13
CA SER A 32 -2.71 30.10 10.65
C SER A 32 -3.74 29.59 11.64
N PHE A 33 -3.43 28.52 12.38
CA PHE A 33 -4.39 27.89 13.29
C PHE A 33 -4.57 28.64 14.62
N ASN A 34 -3.61 29.47 15.04
CA ASN A 34 -3.63 30.20 16.31
C ASN A 34 -4.13 29.33 17.49
N TRP A 35 -3.51 28.16 17.69
CA TRP A 35 -3.99 27.16 18.64
C TRP A 35 -3.96 27.64 20.08
N ILE A 36 -5.07 27.40 20.80
CA ILE A 36 -5.11 27.48 22.26
C ILE A 36 -5.24 26.04 22.79
N TYR A 37 -4.17 25.57 23.45
CA TYR A 37 -4.12 24.21 23.95
C TYR A 37 -4.82 24.09 25.31
N TYR A 38 -5.76 23.16 25.39
CA TYR A 38 -6.43 22.78 26.63
C TYR A 38 -6.23 21.29 26.91
N ARG A 39 -5.88 20.97 28.15
CA ARG A 39 -5.75 19.56 28.59
C ARG A 39 -7.12 19.03 29.02
N ALA A 40 -7.57 17.95 28.40
CA ALA A 40 -8.85 17.30 28.68
C ALA A 40 -8.67 15.77 28.81
N ASP A 41 -8.16 15.34 29.98
CA ASP A 41 -7.90 13.92 30.24
C ASP A 41 -9.16 13.22 30.76
N THR A 42 -9.85 12.46 29.91
CA THR A 42 -11.15 11.83 30.26
C THR A 42 -11.03 10.39 30.80
N PHE A 43 -9.92 9.71 30.53
CA PHE A 43 -9.70 8.27 30.84
C PHE A 43 -10.78 7.31 30.28
N ILE A 44 -11.64 7.79 29.37
CA ILE A 44 -12.65 6.96 28.71
C ILE A 44 -11.99 6.19 27.58
N PHE A 45 -12.28 4.90 27.48
CA PHE A 45 -11.75 4.07 26.41
C PHE A 45 -12.47 4.37 25.08
N SER A 46 -11.71 4.78 24.05
CA SER A 46 -12.25 5.21 22.75
C SER A 46 -12.53 4.03 21.80
N TRP A 47 -13.48 3.16 22.16
CA TRP A 47 -13.90 2.02 21.32
C TRP A 47 -14.26 2.42 19.89
N LYS A 48 -14.93 3.57 19.71
CA LYS A 48 -15.37 4.05 18.41
C LYS A 48 -14.21 4.43 17.49
N GLU A 49 -13.20 5.11 18.01
CA GLU A 49 -12.02 5.53 17.24
C GLU A 49 -11.14 4.34 16.90
N ILE A 50 -10.96 3.41 17.83
CA ILE A 50 -10.20 2.17 17.59
C ILE A 50 -10.88 1.33 16.50
N ILE A 51 -12.20 1.17 16.54
CA ILE A 51 -12.94 0.43 15.50
C ILE A 51 -12.92 1.18 14.17
N ALA A 52 -12.99 2.51 14.18
CA ALA A 52 -12.88 3.32 12.96
C ALA A 52 -11.47 3.25 12.33
N GLY A 53 -10.43 3.15 13.16
CA GLY A 53 -9.03 2.94 12.74
C GLY A 53 -8.72 1.50 12.35
N GLN A 54 -9.58 0.53 12.72
CA GLN A 54 -9.47 -0.83 12.23
C GLN A 54 -9.85 -0.87 10.76
N SER A 55 -8.96 -1.47 9.96
CA SER A 55 -9.01 -1.59 8.51
C SER A 55 -10.29 -2.20 7.92
N VAL A 56 -11.22 -2.66 8.76
CA VAL A 56 -12.56 -3.11 8.37
C VAL A 56 -13.32 -2.02 7.60
N LEU A 57 -13.15 -0.74 7.97
CA LEU A 57 -13.77 0.40 7.29
C LEU A 57 -13.10 0.74 5.95
N LEU A 58 -11.83 0.36 5.78
CA LEU A 58 -11.06 0.41 4.53
C LEU A 58 -11.32 -0.81 3.62
N GLY A 59 -12.32 -1.63 3.92
CA GLY A 59 -12.66 -2.82 3.13
C GLY A 59 -11.72 -4.02 3.36
N LEU A 60 -10.81 -3.94 4.33
CA LEU A 60 -9.97 -5.06 4.75
C LEU A 60 -10.74 -5.93 5.74
N ASN A 61 -11.82 -6.56 5.26
CA ASN A 61 -12.65 -7.44 6.05
C ASN A 61 -12.02 -8.85 6.09
N PRO A 62 -11.54 -9.34 7.24
CA PRO A 62 -10.91 -10.66 7.33
C PRO A 62 -11.87 -11.83 7.05
N LYS A 63 -13.19 -11.58 6.99
CA LYS A 63 -14.23 -12.58 6.74
C LYS A 63 -14.71 -12.64 5.29
N SER A 64 -14.35 -11.67 4.44
CA SER A 64 -14.59 -11.75 3.00
C SER A 64 -13.43 -12.48 2.35
N ASN A 65 -13.71 -13.52 1.56
CA ASN A 65 -12.71 -14.22 0.76
C ASN A 65 -12.10 -13.36 -0.37
N GLN A 66 -12.42 -12.06 -0.40
CA GLN A 66 -11.82 -11.07 -1.30
C GLN A 66 -10.86 -10.19 -0.50
N THR A 67 -9.57 -10.40 -0.74
CA THR A 67 -8.47 -9.59 -0.25
C THR A 67 -8.44 -8.26 -1.00
N THR A 68 -9.39 -7.38 -0.72
CA THR A 68 -9.37 -6.01 -1.23
C THR A 68 -8.35 -5.21 -0.46
N HIS A 69 -7.11 -5.20 -0.96
CA HIS A 69 -6.12 -4.21 -0.54
C HIS A 69 -6.68 -2.80 -0.75
N SER A 70 -6.36 -1.87 0.12
CA SER A 70 -6.61 -0.44 -0.05
C SER A 70 -5.38 0.25 -0.64
N LEU A 71 -5.53 1.43 -1.25
CA LEU A 71 -4.38 2.23 -1.70
C LEU A 71 -3.41 2.53 -0.55
N SER A 72 -3.95 2.89 0.62
CA SER A 72 -3.15 3.14 1.83
C SER A 72 -2.37 1.92 2.32
N SER A 73 -2.91 0.70 2.21
CA SER A 73 -2.18 -0.50 2.60
C SER A 73 -1.08 -0.86 1.61
N LEU A 74 -1.30 -0.61 0.32
CA LEU A 74 -0.25 -0.76 -0.68
C LEU A 74 0.84 0.29 -0.52
N ASP A 75 0.51 1.51 -0.11
CA ASP A 75 1.50 2.55 0.17
C ASP A 75 2.46 2.16 1.28
N VAL A 76 1.93 1.61 2.38
CA VAL A 76 2.75 1.13 3.51
C VAL A 76 3.65 -0.01 3.06
N LEU A 77 3.10 -0.98 2.30
CA LEU A 77 3.88 -2.07 1.71
C LEU A 77 4.98 -1.54 0.78
N TRP A 78 4.65 -0.59 -0.08
CA TRP A 78 5.61 0.00 -1.02
C TRP A 78 6.78 0.68 -0.32
N GLN A 79 6.51 1.35 0.81
CA GLN A 79 7.55 1.97 1.62
C GLN A 79 8.48 0.93 2.26
N SER A 80 7.98 -0.25 2.64
CA SER A 80 8.82 -1.32 3.19
C SER A 80 9.63 -2.07 2.13
N LEU A 81 9.15 -2.13 0.89
CA LEU A 81 9.85 -2.83 -0.19
C LEU A 81 11.15 -2.14 -0.61
N ALA A 82 12.18 -2.93 -0.87
CA ALA A 82 13.41 -2.49 -1.52
C ALA A 82 13.15 -2.03 -2.97
N ALA A 83 14.02 -1.17 -3.50
CA ALA A 83 13.89 -0.60 -4.85
C ALA A 83 13.74 -1.69 -5.94
N ASN A 84 14.53 -2.75 -5.89
CA ASN A 84 14.44 -3.85 -6.86
C ASN A 84 13.11 -4.62 -6.70
N SER A 85 12.66 -4.87 -5.48
CA SER A 85 11.39 -5.55 -5.21
C SER A 85 10.19 -4.77 -5.78
N ARG A 86 10.25 -3.43 -5.74
CA ARG A 86 9.23 -2.56 -6.35
C ARG A 86 9.15 -2.71 -7.88
N LEU A 87 10.30 -2.83 -8.54
CA LEU A 87 10.38 -3.05 -9.98
C LEU A 87 9.90 -4.45 -10.37
N ILE A 88 10.25 -5.46 -9.58
CA ILE A 88 9.78 -6.85 -9.79
C ILE A 88 8.26 -6.93 -9.62
N LEU A 89 7.69 -6.23 -8.63
CA LEU A 89 6.25 -6.12 -8.45
C LEU A 89 5.58 -5.53 -9.70
N ARG A 90 6.12 -4.43 -10.23
CA ARG A 90 5.63 -3.79 -11.45
C ARG A 90 5.70 -4.74 -12.65
N MET A 91 6.85 -5.36 -12.86
CA MET A 91 7.10 -6.30 -13.96
C MET A 91 6.17 -7.51 -13.90
N PHE A 92 5.96 -8.09 -12.71
CA PHE A 92 5.03 -9.19 -12.51
C PHE A 92 3.59 -8.80 -12.92
N TYR A 93 3.08 -7.65 -12.45
CA TYR A 93 1.73 -7.22 -12.81
C TYR A 93 1.60 -6.82 -14.29
N ALA A 94 2.64 -6.27 -14.90
CA ALA A 94 2.66 -6.00 -16.33
C ALA A 94 2.50 -7.30 -17.15
N MET A 95 3.29 -8.34 -16.82
CA MET A 95 3.17 -9.66 -17.46
C MET A 95 1.81 -10.31 -17.19
N PHE A 96 1.33 -10.25 -15.95
CA PHE A 96 0.06 -10.86 -15.54
C PHE A 96 -1.15 -10.21 -16.24
N PHE A 97 -1.20 -8.88 -16.37
CA PHE A 97 -2.31 -8.20 -17.03
C PHE A 97 -2.24 -8.24 -18.56
N HIS A 98 -1.04 -8.36 -19.13
CA HIS A 98 -0.86 -8.54 -20.58
C HIS A 98 -1.43 -9.89 -21.04
N THR A 99 -1.02 -10.97 -20.39
CA THR A 99 -1.42 -12.35 -20.79
C THR A 99 -2.76 -12.76 -20.18
N LYS A 100 -3.17 -12.17 -19.05
CA LYS A 100 -4.34 -12.57 -18.23
C LYS A 100 -4.30 -14.03 -17.76
N GLU A 101 -3.11 -14.62 -17.71
CA GLU A 101 -2.86 -15.99 -17.28
C GLU A 101 -1.85 -16.01 -16.12
N PRO A 102 -1.79 -17.09 -15.33
CA PRO A 102 -0.76 -17.27 -14.32
C PRO A 102 0.65 -17.17 -14.94
N VAL A 103 1.52 -16.36 -14.34
CA VAL A 103 2.89 -16.14 -14.83
C VAL A 103 3.78 -17.29 -14.33
N ALA A 104 4.52 -17.95 -15.22
CA ALA A 104 5.47 -18.97 -14.80
C ALA A 104 6.67 -18.34 -14.06
N PHE A 105 7.15 -19.01 -12.99
CA PHE A 105 8.28 -18.51 -12.21
C PHE A 105 9.52 -18.24 -13.09
N TRP A 106 9.80 -19.15 -14.02
CA TRP A 106 10.99 -19.05 -14.88
C TRP A 106 10.92 -17.90 -15.88
N ASP A 107 9.73 -17.54 -16.35
CA ASP A 107 9.54 -16.40 -17.27
C ASP A 107 9.81 -15.09 -16.51
N LEU A 108 9.24 -14.97 -15.30
CA LEU A 108 9.50 -13.82 -14.43
C LEU A 108 10.97 -13.73 -14.02
N PHE A 109 11.60 -14.88 -13.73
CA PHE A 109 13.02 -14.93 -13.38
C PHE A 109 13.91 -14.49 -14.55
N SER A 110 13.59 -14.93 -15.77
CA SER A 110 14.35 -14.53 -16.97
C SER A 110 14.24 -13.03 -17.22
N ALA A 111 13.02 -12.48 -17.18
CA ALA A 111 12.79 -11.04 -17.31
C ALA A 111 13.49 -10.23 -16.19
N ALA A 112 13.41 -10.69 -14.93
CA ALA A 112 14.07 -10.04 -13.81
C ALA A 112 15.60 -10.06 -13.93
N LYS A 113 16.16 -11.11 -14.53
CA LYS A 113 17.59 -11.25 -14.76
C LYS A 113 18.05 -10.35 -15.91
N ASP A 114 17.25 -10.23 -16.97
CA ASP A 114 17.54 -9.35 -18.10
C ASP A 114 17.58 -7.86 -17.69
N GLU A 115 16.73 -7.46 -16.74
CA GLU A 115 16.74 -6.12 -16.14
C GLU A 115 17.73 -5.97 -14.96
N PHE A 116 18.55 -6.99 -14.66
CA PHE A 116 19.50 -7.00 -13.53
C PHE A 116 18.86 -6.75 -12.15
N LEU A 117 17.58 -7.09 -11.98
CA LEU A 117 16.84 -6.88 -10.71
C LEU A 117 17.22 -7.92 -9.65
N VAL A 118 17.62 -9.12 -10.09
CA VAL A 118 17.92 -10.26 -9.21
C VAL A 118 19.19 -11.00 -9.67
N SER A 119 19.97 -11.47 -8.70
CA SER A 119 21.21 -12.23 -8.90
C SER A 119 21.05 -13.75 -8.89
N SER A 120 20.09 -14.30 -8.15
CA SER A 120 19.85 -15.75 -8.03
C SER A 120 18.36 -16.11 -7.95
N ASP A 121 18.01 -17.35 -8.27
CA ASP A 121 16.64 -17.84 -8.14
C ASP A 121 16.15 -17.77 -6.68
N THR A 122 17.05 -18.05 -5.72
CA THR A 122 16.77 -17.97 -4.29
C THR A 122 16.39 -16.56 -3.83
N ALA A 123 17.06 -15.53 -4.36
CA ALA A 123 16.76 -14.14 -4.04
C ALA A 123 15.37 -13.72 -4.58
N LEU A 124 15.02 -14.11 -5.81
CA LEU A 124 13.69 -13.85 -6.36
C LEU A 124 12.61 -14.57 -5.54
N ARG A 125 12.83 -15.84 -5.19
CA ARG A 125 11.88 -16.61 -4.37
C ARG A 125 11.63 -15.95 -3.02
N GLN A 126 12.67 -15.44 -2.36
CA GLN A 126 12.51 -14.74 -1.09
C GLN A 126 11.63 -13.50 -1.23
N GLN A 127 11.81 -12.70 -2.28
CA GLN A 127 10.97 -11.53 -2.56
C GLN A 127 9.52 -11.93 -2.89
N LEU A 128 9.32 -13.00 -3.65
CA LEU A 128 7.98 -13.50 -3.97
C LEU A 128 7.27 -14.10 -2.75
N VAL A 129 8.01 -14.67 -1.79
CA VAL A 129 7.45 -15.12 -0.50
C VAL A 129 6.97 -13.91 0.31
N GLU A 130 7.75 -12.83 0.38
CA GLU A 130 7.32 -11.58 1.04
C GLU A 130 6.02 -11.02 0.41
N LEU A 131 5.96 -10.97 -0.94
CA LEU A 131 4.76 -10.54 -1.66
C LEU A 131 3.57 -11.51 -1.43
N SER A 132 3.84 -12.81 -1.30
CA SER A 132 2.81 -13.82 -0.98
C SER A 132 2.28 -13.68 0.44
N ASP A 133 3.14 -13.40 1.42
CA ASP A 133 2.77 -13.20 2.83
C ASP A 133 1.86 -11.98 2.98
N HIS A 134 2.13 -10.94 2.21
CA HIS A 134 1.26 -9.77 2.09
C HIS A 134 0.04 -9.97 1.19
N ARG A 135 -0.21 -11.19 0.69
CA ARG A 135 -1.36 -11.53 -0.17
C ARG A 135 -1.45 -10.65 -1.43
N ILE A 136 -0.31 -10.24 -1.98
CA ILE A 136 -0.24 -9.52 -3.25
C ILE A 136 -0.35 -10.53 -4.40
N LEU A 137 0.36 -11.64 -4.27
CA LEU A 137 0.33 -12.76 -5.21
C LEU A 137 0.15 -14.09 -4.48
N LYS A 138 -0.15 -15.14 -5.23
CA LYS A 138 -0.25 -16.51 -4.72
C LYS A 138 0.52 -17.46 -5.62
N TRP A 139 1.16 -18.43 -4.99
CA TRP A 139 1.74 -19.58 -5.68
C TRP A 139 0.63 -20.55 -6.10
N LYS A 140 0.66 -20.97 -7.35
CA LYS A 140 -0.20 -22.00 -7.92
C LYS A 140 0.69 -23.05 -8.59
N ARG A 141 0.41 -24.33 -8.35
CA ARG A 141 1.04 -25.41 -9.10
C ARG A 141 0.23 -25.67 -10.37
N GLY A 142 0.88 -25.59 -11.52
CA GLY A 142 0.30 -25.95 -12.81
C GLY A 142 0.09 -27.47 -12.91
N GLU A 143 -0.67 -27.90 -13.92
CA GLU A 143 -0.97 -29.33 -14.16
C GLU A 143 0.29 -30.16 -14.44
N GLU A 144 1.33 -29.52 -15.00
CA GLU A 144 2.63 -30.14 -15.29
C GLU A 144 3.61 -30.10 -14.09
N GLY A 145 3.17 -29.64 -12.92
CA GLY A 145 4.03 -29.48 -11.74
C GLY A 145 4.90 -28.22 -11.74
N ASN A 146 4.81 -27.40 -12.79
CA ASN A 146 5.49 -26.11 -12.86
C ASN A 146 4.92 -25.10 -11.86
N GLU A 147 5.80 -24.27 -11.29
CA GLU A 147 5.43 -23.22 -10.35
C GLU A 147 4.97 -21.97 -11.11
N GLN A 148 3.72 -21.58 -10.84
CA GLN A 148 3.08 -20.42 -11.42
C GLN A 148 2.66 -19.43 -10.33
N LEU A 149 2.56 -18.16 -10.71
CA LEU A 149 2.22 -17.04 -9.84
C LEU A 149 0.93 -16.39 -10.34
N VAL A 150 0.01 -16.11 -9.42
CA VAL A 150 -1.28 -15.48 -9.72
C VAL A 150 -1.40 -14.19 -8.92
N GLY A 151 -1.69 -13.08 -9.60
CA GLY A 151 -1.95 -11.80 -8.96
C GLY A 151 -3.28 -11.82 -8.20
N CYS A 152 -3.29 -11.30 -6.97
CA CYS A 152 -4.50 -11.20 -6.13
C CYS A 152 -5.11 -9.79 -6.12
N LEU A 153 -4.57 -8.86 -6.91
CA LEU A 153 -5.01 -7.48 -6.99
C LEU A 153 -5.79 -7.22 -8.28
N ASP A 154 -6.79 -6.36 -8.19
CA ASP A 154 -7.56 -5.89 -9.34
C ASP A 154 -6.73 -4.92 -10.19
N ARG A 155 -6.90 -5.02 -11.51
CA ARG A 155 -6.19 -4.16 -12.49
C ARG A 155 -6.37 -2.67 -12.20
N ASN A 156 -7.61 -2.23 -12.00
CA ASN A 156 -7.93 -0.82 -11.74
C ASN A 156 -7.24 -0.27 -10.48
N LEU A 157 -6.99 -1.14 -9.50
CA LEU A 157 -6.34 -0.76 -8.25
C LEU A 157 -4.83 -0.63 -8.46
N VAL A 158 -4.22 -1.58 -9.16
CA VAL A 158 -2.78 -1.55 -9.47
C VAL A 158 -2.43 -0.39 -10.40
N GLU A 159 -3.26 -0.09 -11.40
CA GLU A 159 -3.09 1.07 -12.30
C GLU A 159 -3.09 2.37 -11.51
N LYS A 160 -4.13 2.64 -10.72
CA LYS A 160 -4.20 3.83 -9.86
C LYS A 160 -3.02 3.95 -8.91
N PHE A 161 -2.64 2.83 -8.29
CA PHE A 161 -1.53 2.80 -7.35
C PHE A 161 -0.19 3.15 -8.02
N LEU A 162 0.07 2.59 -9.21
CA LEU A 162 1.31 2.86 -9.94
C LEU A 162 1.33 4.30 -10.51
N GLU A 163 0.19 4.81 -10.98
CA GLU A 163 0.05 6.22 -11.41
C GLU A 163 0.40 7.19 -10.29
N GLU A 164 -0.07 6.95 -9.06
CA GLU A 164 0.30 7.76 -7.87
C GLU A 164 1.81 7.74 -7.57
N LYS A 165 2.53 6.70 -8.00
CA LYS A 165 3.99 6.60 -7.88
C LYS A 165 4.74 7.06 -9.12
N GLY A 166 4.03 7.55 -10.14
CA GLY A 166 4.62 7.98 -11.42
C GLY A 166 5.14 6.83 -12.28
N LEU A 167 4.62 5.61 -12.09
CA LEU A 167 4.98 4.42 -12.84
C LEU A 167 3.77 3.98 -13.69
N ASN A 168 4.03 3.48 -14.90
CA ASN A 168 3.00 2.89 -15.75
C ASN A 168 3.21 1.37 -15.88
N LEU A 169 2.10 0.66 -16.12
CA LEU A 169 2.09 -0.78 -16.38
C LEU A 169 2.54 -1.14 -17.80
N ASP A 170 2.55 -0.16 -18.70
CA ASP A 170 3.08 -0.35 -20.04
C ASP A 170 4.61 -0.49 -19.95
N MET A 171 5.09 -1.72 -20.06
CA MET A 171 6.49 -1.97 -20.40
C MET A 171 6.68 -1.51 -21.84
N VAL A 172 7.46 -0.45 -22.03
CA VAL A 172 8.18 -0.20 -23.29
C VAL A 172 9.43 -1.04 -23.27
#